data_AF-A0A2N1N403-F1
#
_entry.id   AF-A0A2N1N403-F1
#
_cell.length_a   1.000
_cell.length_b   1.000
_cell.length_c   1.000
_cell.angle_alpha   90.00
_cell.angle_beta   90.00
_cell.angle_gamma   90.00
#
_symmetry.space_group_name_H-M   'P 1'
#
loop_
_entity.id
_entity.type
_entity.pdbx_description
1 polymer ?
#
loop_
_entity_poly.entity_id
_entity_poly.type
_entity_poly.pdbx_seq_one_letter_code
_entity_poly.pdbx_strand_id
1 'polypeptide(L)'
;TRIEIERLIKEGEWDNKEFIKMQEKLLEELQIKHNPNDNKVILEKLLALEKLEKIVEKLEKLDKLEKLEKSYCENLDKLKKLDEIEKLLKEMQAK
;
A
#
# COMPACT_ATOMS: atom_id res chain seq x y z
N THR A 1 11.99 12.41 -33.37
CA THR A 1 13.38 12.86 -33.13
C THR A 1 13.75 12.56 -31.69
N ARG A 2 15.03 12.35 -31.34
CA ARG A 2 15.47 12.10 -29.95
C ARG A 2 14.90 13.12 -28.94
N ILE A 3 14.86 14.40 -29.32
CA ILE A 3 14.30 15.50 -28.52
C ILE A 3 12.83 15.26 -28.16
N GLU A 4 12.04 14.75 -29.10
CA GLU A 4 10.60 14.50 -28.90
C GLU A 4 10.36 13.30 -27.96
N ILE A 5 11.19 12.27 -28.07
CA ILE A 5 11.17 11.12 -27.14
C ILE A 5 11.52 11.59 -25.72
N GLU A 6 12.56 12.41 -25.57
CA GLU A 6 12.96 12.96 -24.26
C GLU A 6 11.86 13.86 -23.65
N ARG A 7 11.12 14.61 -24.48
CA ARG A 7 9.97 15.43 -24.06
C ARG A 7 8.83 14.55 -23.52
N LEU A 8 8.39 13.56 -24.29
CA LEU A 8 7.28 12.68 -23.93
C LEU A 8 7.54 11.87 -22.65
N ILE A 9 8.79 11.45 -22.41
CA ILE A 9 9.17 10.79 -21.15
C ILE A 9 9.00 11.75 -19.95
N LYS A 10 9.49 12.99 -20.09
CA LYS A 10 9.41 14.00 -19.01
C LYS A 10 7.97 14.41 -18.69
N GLU A 11 7.12 14.46 -19.71
CA GLU A 11 5.71 14.87 -19.57
C GLU A 11 4.79 13.71 -19.15
N GLY A 12 5.30 12.47 -19.09
CA GLY A 12 4.50 11.30 -18.71
C GLY A 12 3.64 10.74 -19.85
N GLU A 13 3.82 11.21 -21.08
CA GLU A 13 3.08 10.79 -22.28
C GLU A 13 3.71 9.58 -22.99
N TRP A 14 4.61 8.87 -22.31
CA TRP A 14 5.37 7.74 -22.86
C TRP A 14 4.51 6.49 -23.14
N ASP A 15 3.29 6.41 -22.61
CA ASP A 15 2.33 5.32 -22.86
C ASP A 15 1.36 5.62 -24.02
N ASN A 16 1.67 6.61 -24.87
CA ASN A 16 0.92 6.86 -26.09
C ASN A 16 1.37 5.91 -27.22
N LYS A 17 0.41 5.45 -28.02
CA LYS A 17 0.61 4.60 -29.21
C LYS A 17 1.62 5.18 -30.21
N GLU A 18 1.74 6.51 -30.29
CA GLU A 18 2.75 7.16 -31.13
C GLU A 18 4.17 7.03 -30.58
N PHE A 19 4.34 7.14 -29.26
CA PHE A 19 5.63 6.97 -28.60
C PHE A 19 6.15 5.54 -28.79
N ILE A 20 5.28 4.54 -28.61
CA ILE A 20 5.62 3.12 -28.81
C ILE A 20 6.11 2.88 -30.24
N LYS A 21 5.43 3.41 -31.26
CA LYS A 21 5.84 3.28 -32.67
C LYS A 21 7.19 3.95 -32.95
N MET A 22 7.44 5.13 -32.37
CA MET A 22 8.73 5.81 -32.52
C MET A 22 9.87 5.03 -31.86
N GLN A 23 9.60 4.41 -30.70
CA GLN A 23 10.56 3.56 -30.00
C GLN A 23 10.89 2.30 -30.82
N GLU A 24 9.88 1.59 -31.33
CA GLU A 24 10.06 0.39 -32.15
C GLU A 24 10.92 0.67 -33.39
N LYS A 25 10.64 1.76 -34.11
CA LYS A 25 11.42 2.18 -35.29
C LYS A 25 12.87 2.51 -34.93
N LEU A 26 13.10 3.17 -33.80
CA LEU A 26 14.45 3.51 -33.34
C LEU A 26 15.25 2.24 -32.96
N LEU A 27 14.60 1.26 -32.33
CA LEU A 27 15.23 -0.01 -31.98
C LEU A 27 15.62 -0.80 -33.24
N GLU A 28 14.77 -0.78 -34.26
CA GLU A 28 15.06 -1.37 -35.58
C GLU A 28 16.25 -0.69 -36.27
N GLU A 29 16.28 0.65 -36.32
CA GLU A 29 17.40 1.42 -36.90
C GLU A 29 18.73 1.15 -36.18
N LEU A 30 18.69 0.94 -34.87
CA LEU A 30 19.85 0.63 -34.05
C LEU A 30 20.22 -0.86 -34.06
N GLN A 31 19.48 -1.70 -34.80
CA GLN A 31 19.65 -3.16 -34.84
C GLN A 31 19.58 -3.81 -33.45
N ILE A 32 18.84 -3.21 -32.53
CA ILE A 32 18.65 -3.72 -31.17
C ILE A 32 17.51 -4.73 -31.22
N LYS A 33 17.83 -5.98 -30.91
CA LYS A 33 16.81 -7.02 -30.74
C LYS A 33 16.04 -6.74 -29.43
N HIS A 34 14.87 -6.13 -29.57
CA HIS A 34 13.96 -5.87 -28.45
C HIS A 34 12.79 -6.86 -28.47
N ASN A 35 12.42 -7.37 -27.30
CA ASN A 35 11.22 -8.16 -27.13
C ASN A 35 10.17 -7.31 -26.37
N PRO A 36 9.12 -6.81 -27.04
CA PRO A 36 8.07 -6.03 -26.39
C PRO A 36 7.40 -6.75 -25.23
N ASN A 37 7.39 -8.10 -25.23
CA ASN A 37 6.86 -8.90 -24.14
C ASN A 37 7.64 -8.71 -22.82
N ASP A 38 8.93 -8.38 -22.87
CA ASP A 38 9.74 -8.20 -21.66
C ASP A 38 9.29 -6.95 -20.88
N ASN A 39 8.98 -5.86 -21.58
CA ASN A 39 8.46 -4.63 -20.97
C ASN A 39 7.07 -4.84 -20.36
N LYS A 40 6.20 -5.60 -21.05
CA LYS A 40 4.87 -5.95 -20.54
C LYS A 40 4.96 -6.77 -19.25
N VAL A 41 5.84 -7.77 -19.21
CA VAL A 41 6.07 -8.59 -18.01
C VAL A 41 6.63 -7.75 -16.86
N ILE A 42 7.53 -6.80 -17.13
CA ILE A 42 8.06 -5.88 -16.11
C ILE A 42 6.94 -4.98 -15.57
N LEU A 43 6.08 -4.43 -16.43
CA LEU A 43 4.93 -3.60 -16.02
C LEU A 43 3.96 -4.40 -15.13
N GLU A 44 3.61 -5.62 -15.52
CA GLU A 44 2.73 -6.49 -14.73
C GLU A 44 3.33 -6.81 -13.35
N LYS A 45 4.64 -7.05 -13.28
CA LYS A 45 5.36 -7.26 -12.01
C LYS A 45 5.38 -6.00 -11.14
N LEU A 46 5.58 -4.82 -11.72
CA LEU A 46 5.52 -3.55 -10.99
C LEU A 46 4.13 -3.27 -10.41
N LEU A 47 3.07 -3.50 -11.20
CA LEU A 47 1.69 -3.36 -10.72
C LEU A 47 1.36 -4.37 -9.60
N ALA A 48 1.91 -5.58 -9.67
CA ALA A 48 1.77 -6.57 -8.60
C ALA A 48 2.51 -6.14 -7.32
N LEU A 49 3.71 -5.56 -7.45
CA LEU A 49 4.49 -5.03 -6.32
C LEU A 49 3.76 -3.86 -5.63
N GLU A 50 3.23 -2.91 -6.39
CA GLU A 50 2.49 -1.77 -5.82
C GLU A 50 1.24 -2.23 -5.05
N LYS A 51 0.53 -3.24 -5.58
CA LYS A 51 -0.58 -3.88 -4.87
C LYS A 51 -0.12 -4.56 -3.58
N LEU A 52 1.03 -5.23 -3.60
CA LEU A 52 1.59 -5.90 -2.44
C LEU A 52 1.99 -4.90 -1.34
N GLU A 53 2.64 -3.78 -1.69
CA GLU A 53 2.98 -2.71 -0.75
C GLU A 53 1.73 -2.16 -0.04
N LYS A 54 0.65 -1.90 -0.79
CA LYS A 54 -0.64 -1.46 -0.22
C LYS A 54 -1.25 -2.49 0.74
N ILE A 55 -1.02 -3.78 0.52
CA ILE A 55 -1.47 -4.85 1.42
C ILE A 55 -0.63 -4.86 2.70
N VAL A 56 0.68 -4.73 2.59
CA VAL A 56 1.59 -4.67 3.75
C VAL A 56 1.23 -3.50 4.66
N GLU A 57 0.99 -2.31 4.11
CA GLU A 57 0.60 -1.14 4.90
C GLU A 57 -0.72 -1.36 5.67
N LYS A 58 -1.68 -2.07 5.06
CA LYS A 58 -2.95 -2.43 5.72
C LYS A 58 -2.75 -3.44 6.84
N LEU A 59 -1.86 -4.42 6.67
CA LEU A 59 -1.55 -5.41 7.70
C LEU A 59 -0.91 -4.75 8.93
N GLU A 60 0.04 -3.83 8.74
CA GLU A 60 0.63 -3.10 9.86
C GLU A 60 -0.38 -2.26 10.66
N LYS A 61 -1.39 -1.69 9.98
CA LYS A 61 -2.49 -0.98 10.65
C LYS A 61 -3.38 -1.94 11.42
N LEU A 62 -3.62 -3.14 10.90
CA LEU A 62 -4.42 -4.18 11.56
C LEU A 62 -3.75 -4.66 12.87
N ASP A 63 -2.44 -4.90 12.85
CA ASP A 63 -1.68 -5.27 14.05
C ASP A 63 -1.77 -4.22 15.17
N LYS A 64 -1.77 -2.93 14.80
CA LYS A 64 -1.94 -1.82 15.75
C LYS A 64 -3.34 -1.79 16.35
N LEU A 65 -4.37 -2.08 15.54
CA LEU A 65 -5.75 -2.16 16.02
C LEU A 65 -5.96 -3.34 16.98
N GLU A 66 -5.39 -4.51 16.69
CA GLU A 66 -5.49 -5.67 17.58
C GLU A 66 -4.87 -5.39 18.96
N LYS A 67 -3.72 -4.70 19.00
CA LYS A 67 -3.08 -4.28 20.26
C LYS A 67 -3.95 -3.30 21.04
N LEU A 68 -4.60 -2.36 20.34
CA LEU A 68 -5.50 -1.39 20.97
C LEU A 68 -6.74 -2.07 21.53
N GLU A 69 -7.33 -3.01 20.79
CA GLU A 69 -8.49 -3.78 21.22
C GLU A 69 -8.20 -4.57 22.50
N LYS A 70 -7.05 -5.28 22.55
CA LYS A 70 -6.62 -6.00 23.77
C LYS A 70 -6.50 -5.07 24.97
N SER A 71 -5.85 -3.92 24.81
CA SER A 71 -5.72 -2.91 25.86
C SER A 71 -7.09 -2.38 26.34
N TYR A 72 -8.02 -2.16 25.41
CA TYR A 72 -9.36 -1.70 25.75
C TYR A 72 -10.14 -2.73 26.56
N CYS A 73 -10.10 -4.02 26.16
CA CYS A 73 -10.72 -5.12 26.90
C CYS A 73 -10.14 -5.25 28.32
N GLU A 74 -8.82 -5.19 28.48
CA GLU A 74 -8.18 -5.25 29.80
C GLU A 74 -8.61 -4.10 30.72
N ASN A 75 -8.76 -2.89 30.16
CA ASN A 75 -9.21 -1.73 30.92
C ASN A 75 -10.68 -1.82 31.32
N LEU A 76 -11.55 -2.37 30.45
CA LEU A 76 -12.94 -2.65 30.78
C LEU A 76 -13.07 -3.61 31.95
N ASP A 77 -12.25 -4.66 32.00
CA ASP A 77 -12.28 -5.63 33.11
C ASP A 77 -11.78 -5.02 34.42
N LYS A 78 -10.78 -4.12 34.37
CA LYS A 78 -10.34 -3.34 35.54
C LYS A 78 -11.46 -2.42 36.04
N LEU A 79 -12.20 -1.77 35.13
CA LEU A 79 -13.29 -0.87 35.49
C LEU A 79 -14.44 -1.62 36.19
N LYS A 80 -14.83 -2.80 35.69
CA LYS A 80 -15.86 -3.63 36.34
C LYS A 80 -15.49 -3.99 37.78
N LYS A 81 -14.22 -4.35 38.02
CA LYS A 81 -13.72 -4.66 39.37
C LYS A 81 -13.77 -3.44 40.29
N LEU A 82 -13.52 -2.25 39.76
CA LEU A 82 -13.61 -1.01 40.54
C LEU A 82 -15.07 -0.70 40.93
N ASP A 83 -16.02 -0.87 40.01
CA ASP A 83 -17.46 -0.70 40.29
C ASP A 83 -17.96 -1.67 41.38
N GLU A 84 -17.49 -2.92 41.37
CA GLU A 84 -17.81 -3.92 42.40
C GLU A 84 -17.28 -3.50 43.79
N ILE A 85 -16.03 -3.02 43.85
CA ILE A 85 -15.43 -2.52 45.09
C ILE A 85 -16.22 -1.31 45.62
N GLU A 86 -16.61 -0.37 44.75
CA GLU A 86 -17.36 0.82 45.15
C GLU A 86 -18.73 0.45 45.75
N LYS A 87 -19.43 -0.54 45.18
CA LYS A 87 -20.70 -1.05 45.74
C LYS A 87 -20.51 -1.62 47.14
N LEU A 88 -19.51 -2.48 47.34
CA LEU A 88 -19.22 -3.07 48.65
C LEU A 88 -18.87 -2.00 49.69
N LEU A 89 -18.15 -0.95 49.30
CA LEU A 89 -17.78 0.15 50.19
C LEU A 89 -19.02 0.92 50.68
N LYS A 90 -19.98 1.19 49.78
CA LYS A 90 -21.26 1.85 50.13
C LYS A 90 -22.09 0.99 51.08
N GLU A 91 -22.14 -0.33 50.86
CA GLU A 91 -22.84 -1.26 51.76
C GLU A 91 -22.22 -1.30 53.16
N MET A 92 -20.90 -1.19 53.28
CA MET A 92 -20.21 -1.12 54.57
C MET A 92 -20.49 0.21 55.29
N GLN A 93 -20.55 1.33 54.57
CA GLN A 93 -20.85 2.64 55.15
C GLN A 93 -22.32 2.80 55.58
N ALA A 94 -23.22 2.01 55.00
CA ALA A 94 -24.65 2.00 55.35
C ALA A 94 -25.01 1.07 56.52
N LYS A 95 -24.04 0.30 57.04
CA LYS A 95 -24.18 -0.57 58.22
C LYS A 95 -23.60 0.08 59.47
#